data_AF-A0A087UWS0-F1
#
_entry.id   AF-A0A087UWS0-F1
#
_cell.length_a   1.000
_cell.length_b   1.000
_cell.length_c   1.000
_cell.angle_alpha   90.00
_cell.angle_beta   90.00
_cell.angle_gamma   90.00
#
_symmetry.space_group_name_H-M   'P 1'
#
loop_
_entity.id
_entity.type
_entity.pdbx_description
1 polymer ?
#
loop_
_entity_poly.entity_id
_entity_poly.type
_entity_poly.pdbx_seq_one_letter_code
_entity_poly.pdbx_strand_id
1 'polypeptide(L)'
;MANNNIESLDINTLRLNSRALKMPLPKFAISGNPFFCDCNMEWLQHMNKLDGMTQYPHILDMENVMCKLPFIRHGAFLPLSKTKPSDFLCKYRSHCFALCHCCEFDACDCEMVCPENCTCYSDQTWNTNIVDCSSQNFTSMPSVIPMDVTDLFLDSNNIFQLTSHTFIGRKNMR
;
A
#
# COMPACT_ATOMS: atom_id res chain seq x y z
N MET A 1 22.40 -6.40 -8.61
CA MET A 1 21.69 -5.64 -7.56
C MET A 1 21.19 -6.56 -6.44
N ALA A 2 21.31 -7.88 -6.55
CA ALA A 2 21.00 -8.84 -5.49
C ALA A 2 21.91 -8.71 -4.25
N ASN A 3 21.33 -8.98 -3.07
CA ASN A 3 22.02 -9.01 -1.77
C ASN A 3 22.73 -7.70 -1.37
N ASN A 4 22.09 -6.54 -1.59
CA ASN A 4 22.65 -5.22 -1.25
C ASN A 4 21.82 -4.46 -0.21
N ASN A 5 20.96 -5.15 0.56
CA ASN A 5 20.08 -4.56 1.58
C ASN A 5 19.18 -3.42 1.05
N ILE A 6 18.74 -3.51 -0.21
CA ILE A 6 17.85 -2.54 -0.81
C ILE A 6 16.43 -2.75 -0.27
N GLU A 7 15.86 -1.73 0.37
CA GLU A 7 14.49 -1.80 0.87
C GLU A 7 13.47 -1.26 -0.14
N SER A 8 13.83 -0.24 -0.93
CA SER A 8 12.92 0.34 -1.93
C SER A 8 13.62 0.57 -3.26
N LEU A 9 12.85 0.49 -4.34
CA LEU A 9 13.32 0.69 -5.70
C LEU A 9 12.31 1.57 -6.42
N ASP A 10 12.79 2.64 -7.06
CA ASP A 10 11.98 3.46 -7.96
C ASP A 10 12.12 2.91 -9.39
N ILE A 11 11.01 2.77 -10.11
CA ILE A 11 10.99 2.25 -11.48
C ILE A 11 11.95 3.01 -12.42
N ASN A 12 12.10 4.32 -12.22
CA ASN A 12 12.95 5.16 -13.05
C ASN A 12 14.45 4.83 -12.88
N THR A 13 14.85 4.23 -11.76
CA THR A 13 16.25 3.80 -11.54
C THR A 13 16.67 2.67 -12.48
N LEU A 14 15.71 1.91 -12.99
CA LEU A 14 15.93 0.82 -13.94
C LEU A 14 15.73 1.24 -15.40
N ARG A 15 15.39 2.50 -15.65
CA ARG A 15 15.16 2.99 -17.01
C ARG A 15 16.46 3.03 -17.82
N LEU A 16 16.45 2.38 -18.97
CA LEU A 16 17.56 2.31 -19.91
C LEU A 16 17.54 3.52 -20.86
N ASN A 17 18.71 4.08 -21.16
CA ASN A 17 18.85 5.16 -22.14
C ASN A 17 18.66 4.63 -23.57
N SER A 18 17.73 5.23 -24.32
CA SER A 18 17.32 4.81 -25.67
C SER A 18 18.45 4.79 -26.71
N ARG A 19 19.55 5.52 -26.48
CA ARG A 19 20.72 5.54 -27.37
C ARG A 19 21.54 4.24 -27.37
N ALA A 20 21.30 3.33 -26.43
CA ALA A 20 22.04 2.08 -26.27
C ALA A 20 21.15 0.84 -26.49
N LEU A 21 20.29 0.86 -27.52
CA LEU A 21 19.49 -0.29 -27.96
C LEU A 21 20.38 -1.38 -28.60
N LYS A 22 21.37 -1.88 -27.86
CA LYS A 22 22.06 -3.13 -28.20
C LYS A 22 21.20 -4.26 -27.64
N MET A 23 20.58 -5.02 -28.53
CA MET A 23 20.09 -6.34 -28.15
C MET A 23 21.31 -7.24 -27.87
N PRO A 24 21.24 -8.08 -26.83
CA PRO A 24 20.10 -8.35 -25.95
C PRO A 24 19.94 -7.35 -24.79
N LEU A 25 18.71 -7.22 -24.26
CA LEU A 25 18.40 -6.39 -23.09
C LEU A 25 19.27 -6.80 -21.88
N PRO A 26 19.75 -5.84 -21.06
CA PRO A 26 20.42 -6.14 -19.81
C PRO A 26 19.54 -7.00 -18.90
N LYS A 27 20.19 -7.93 -18.21
CA LYS A 27 19.55 -8.83 -17.26
C LYS A 27 20.04 -8.52 -15.85
N PHE A 28 19.13 -8.35 -14.91
CA PHE A 28 19.47 -8.10 -13.51
C PHE A 28 18.93 -9.18 -12.59
N ALA A 29 19.68 -9.45 -11.52
CA ALA A 29 19.20 -10.16 -10.35
C ALA A 29 19.00 -9.17 -9.21
N ILE A 30 17.86 -9.24 -8.53
CA ILE A 30 17.44 -8.33 -7.46
C ILE A 30 16.98 -9.04 -6.18
N SER A 31 16.86 -10.37 -6.18
CA SER A 31 16.50 -11.14 -4.98
C SER A 31 17.55 -11.03 -3.86
N GLY A 32 17.21 -11.50 -2.67
CA GLY A 32 18.06 -11.36 -1.48
C GLY A 32 18.14 -9.94 -0.93
N ASN A 33 17.27 -9.04 -1.38
CA ASN A 33 17.07 -7.71 -0.80
C ASN A 33 15.79 -7.68 0.04
N PRO A 34 15.77 -6.96 1.18
CA PRO A 34 14.63 -6.89 2.09
C PRO A 34 13.58 -5.88 1.59
N PHE A 35 13.00 -6.10 0.41
CA PHE A 35 12.09 -5.12 -0.19
C PHE A 35 10.88 -4.82 0.69
N PHE A 36 10.65 -3.54 0.95
CA PHE A 36 9.47 -3.00 1.58
C PHE A 36 8.46 -2.62 0.49
N CYS A 37 7.58 -3.56 0.16
CA CYS A 37 6.68 -3.47 -0.98
C CYS A 37 5.45 -2.63 -0.62
N ASP A 38 5.64 -1.31 -0.58
CA ASP A 38 4.59 -0.30 -0.34
C ASP A 38 3.86 0.08 -1.64
N CYS A 39 2.94 1.05 -1.55
CA CYS A 39 2.16 1.50 -2.71
C CYS A 39 3.02 2.01 -3.88
N ASN A 40 4.29 2.39 -3.68
CA ASN A 40 5.18 2.88 -4.73
C ASN A 40 5.95 1.76 -5.44
N MET A 41 5.81 0.51 -4.96
CA MET A 41 6.51 -0.65 -5.50
C MET A 41 5.59 -1.66 -6.19
N GLU A 42 4.29 -1.35 -6.37
CA GLU A 42 3.31 -2.21 -7.04
C GLU A 42 3.77 -2.62 -8.45
N TRP A 43 4.39 -1.68 -9.17
CA TRP A 43 4.94 -1.88 -10.52
C TRP A 43 5.89 -3.07 -10.61
N LEU A 44 6.55 -3.44 -9.49
CA LEU A 44 7.51 -4.53 -9.47
C LEU A 44 6.84 -5.82 -9.94
N GLN A 45 5.60 -6.10 -9.52
CA GLN A 45 4.83 -7.28 -9.95
C GLN A 45 4.69 -7.40 -11.48
N HIS A 46 4.78 -6.28 -12.18
CA HIS A 46 4.55 -6.17 -13.62
C HIS A 46 5.83 -5.93 -14.43
N MET A 47 7.02 -5.82 -13.80
CA MET A 47 8.28 -5.50 -14.47
C MET A 47 8.56 -6.35 -15.70
N ASN A 48 8.56 -7.68 -15.53
CA ASN A 48 8.87 -8.59 -16.64
C ASN A 48 7.74 -8.68 -17.67
N LYS A 49 6.55 -8.11 -17.42
CA LYS A 49 5.52 -7.92 -18.45
C LYS A 49 5.80 -6.70 -19.32
N LEU A 50 6.67 -5.78 -18.87
CA LEU A 50 7.16 -4.64 -19.64
C LEU A 50 8.30 -5.03 -20.60
N ASP A 51 8.65 -6.31 -20.75
CA ASP A 51 9.73 -6.82 -21.64
C ASP A 51 9.56 -6.40 -23.11
N GLY A 52 8.35 -6.02 -23.53
CA GLY A 52 8.08 -5.43 -24.86
C GLY A 52 8.50 -3.96 -25.00
N MET A 53 8.81 -3.29 -23.89
CA MET A 53 9.34 -1.92 -23.86
C MET A 53 10.86 -2.01 -23.70
N THR A 54 11.60 -1.66 -24.75
CA THR A 54 13.07 -1.67 -24.80
C THR A 54 13.77 -0.70 -23.81
N GLN A 55 12.99 -0.06 -22.93
CA GLN A 55 13.41 0.91 -21.95
C GLN A 55 13.64 0.31 -20.56
N TYR A 56 13.32 -0.97 -20.33
CA TYR A 56 13.54 -1.63 -19.03
C TYR A 56 14.29 -2.95 -19.20
N PRO A 57 15.10 -3.33 -18.19
CA PRO A 57 15.84 -4.58 -18.20
C PRO A 57 14.95 -5.76 -17.79
N HIS A 58 15.41 -6.97 -18.11
CA HIS A 58 14.75 -8.20 -17.69
C HIS A 58 15.24 -8.65 -16.30
N ILE A 59 14.34 -8.95 -15.36
CA ILE A 59 14.67 -9.42 -14.01
C ILE A 59 14.68 -10.95 -13.98
N LEU A 60 15.84 -11.55 -13.73
CA LEU A 60 16.06 -13.00 -13.84
C LEU A 60 15.44 -13.80 -12.69
N ASP A 61 15.50 -13.27 -11.48
CA ASP A 61 15.20 -13.96 -10.23
C ASP A 61 13.90 -13.47 -9.59
N MET A 62 12.96 -13.04 -10.44
CA MET A 62 11.69 -12.44 -10.06
C MET A 62 10.86 -13.30 -9.11
N GLU A 63 10.89 -14.62 -9.31
CA GLU A 63 10.21 -15.62 -8.49
C GLU A 63 10.76 -15.75 -7.06
N ASN A 64 12.01 -15.33 -6.84
CA ASN A 64 12.70 -15.39 -5.55
C ASN A 64 12.64 -14.05 -4.80
N VAL A 65 11.96 -13.05 -5.35
CA VAL A 65 11.78 -11.74 -4.70
C VAL A 65 10.82 -11.90 -3.53
N MET A 66 11.25 -11.42 -2.36
CA MET A 66 10.48 -11.44 -1.12
C MET A 66 10.11 -10.02 -0.73
N CYS A 67 8.86 -9.83 -0.32
CA CYS A 67 8.28 -8.55 0.08
C CYS A 67 7.95 -8.57 1.57
N LYS A 68 8.40 -7.54 2.28
CA LYS A 68 7.81 -7.11 3.54
C LYS A 68 6.72 -6.10 3.23
N LEU A 69 5.48 -6.40 3.63
CA LEU A 69 4.34 -5.52 3.40
C LEU A 69 4.12 -4.56 4.58
N PRO A 70 3.65 -3.33 4.34
CA PRO A 70 3.50 -2.30 5.37
C PRO A 70 2.47 -2.65 6.44
N PHE A 71 1.37 -3.30 6.08
CA PHE A 71 0.24 -3.56 6.97
C PHE A 71 0.35 -4.89 7.72
N ILE A 72 1.22 -5.82 7.31
CA ILE A 72 1.35 -7.13 7.94
C ILE A 72 2.06 -6.98 9.28
N ARG A 73 1.31 -7.27 10.36
CA ARG A 73 1.85 -7.33 11.72
C ARG A 73 2.94 -8.40 11.80
N HIS A 74 4.02 -8.08 12.52
CA HIS A 74 5.22 -8.91 12.69
C HIS A 74 6.21 -8.98 11.51
N GLY A 75 6.00 -8.21 10.45
CA GLY A 75 7.03 -7.99 9.43
C GLY A 75 7.47 -9.24 8.69
N ALA A 76 6.57 -10.22 8.54
CA ALA A 76 6.83 -11.43 7.78
C ALA A 76 7.09 -11.10 6.31
N PHE A 77 8.04 -11.81 5.71
CA PHE A 77 8.30 -11.73 4.28
C PHE A 77 7.39 -12.69 3.52
N LEU A 78 6.80 -12.22 2.43
CA LEU A 78 5.99 -13.01 1.51
C LEU A 78 6.63 -13.01 0.12
N PRO A 79 6.59 -14.13 -0.62
CA PRO A 79 7.01 -14.13 -2.01
C PRO A 79 6.19 -13.14 -2.82
N LEU A 80 6.84 -12.36 -3.68
CA LEU A 80 6.18 -11.38 -4.55
C LEU A 80 5.07 -12.03 -5.39
N SER A 81 5.27 -13.27 -5.84
CA SER A 81 4.28 -14.07 -6.58
C SER A 81 2.98 -14.37 -5.81
N LYS A 82 3.00 -14.27 -4.47
CA LYS A 82 1.83 -14.48 -3.60
C LYS A 82 1.13 -13.18 -3.19
N THR A 83 1.71 -12.03 -3.52
CA THR A 83 1.13 -10.71 -3.24
C THR A 83 0.10 -10.33 -4.30
N LYS A 84 -0.89 -9.52 -3.92
CA LYS A 84 -1.87 -8.89 -4.83
C LYS A 84 -1.56 -7.40 -4.98
N PRO A 85 -1.98 -6.74 -6.06
CA PRO A 85 -1.82 -5.29 -6.20
C PRO A 85 -2.42 -4.50 -5.02
N SER A 86 -3.55 -4.95 -4.48
CA SER A 86 -4.21 -4.36 -3.29
C SER A 86 -3.40 -4.49 -1.99
N ASP A 87 -2.34 -5.30 -1.96
CA ASP A 87 -1.49 -5.45 -0.78
C ASP A 87 -0.40 -4.35 -0.71
N PHE A 88 -0.16 -3.63 -1.81
CA PHE A 88 0.82 -2.56 -1.92
C PHE A 88 0.22 -1.25 -1.41
N LEU A 89 0.34 -1.05 -0.09
CA LEU A 89 -0.30 0.07 0.59
C LEU A 89 0.73 1.08 1.14
N CYS A 90 0.34 2.33 1.33
CA CYS A 90 1.14 3.36 1.98
C CYS A 90 0.42 3.90 3.20
N LYS A 91 1.18 4.17 4.27
CA LYS A 91 0.63 4.79 5.48
C LYS A 91 0.20 6.22 5.18
N TYR A 92 -0.97 6.62 5.66
CA TYR A 92 -1.45 8.00 5.56
C TYR A 92 -1.98 8.51 6.90
N ARG A 93 -2.10 9.84 7.02
CA ARG A 93 -2.71 10.50 8.18
C ARG A 93 -3.98 11.27 7.81
N SER A 94 -3.88 12.13 6.79
CA SER A 94 -5.03 12.72 6.11
C SER A 94 -4.78 12.69 4.60
N HIS A 95 -5.86 12.59 3.82
CA HIS A 95 -5.83 12.81 2.39
C HIS A 95 -7.10 13.52 1.93
N CYS A 96 -6.91 14.55 1.12
CA CYS A 96 -7.98 15.29 0.47
C CYS A 96 -7.93 15.04 -1.03
N PHE A 97 -8.99 14.47 -1.60
CA PHE A 97 -9.08 14.30 -3.05
C PHE A 97 -9.22 15.65 -3.75
N ALA A 98 -8.69 15.76 -4.97
CA ALA A 98 -8.74 17.01 -5.74
C ALA A 98 -10.19 17.51 -6.02
N LEU A 99 -11.18 16.61 -6.04
CA LEU A 99 -12.60 16.95 -6.21
C LEU A 99 -13.32 17.26 -4.89
N CYS A 100 -12.63 17.15 -3.76
CA CYS A 100 -13.18 17.43 -2.44
C CYS A 100 -12.99 18.92 -2.11
N HIS A 101 -14.10 19.66 -2.04
CA HIS A 101 -14.08 21.11 -1.82
C HIS A 101 -14.28 21.53 -0.36
N CYS A 102 -14.27 20.59 0.59
CA CYS A 102 -14.60 20.84 1.98
C CYS A 102 -13.45 20.65 3.00
N CYS A 103 -12.25 20.24 2.58
CA CYS A 103 -11.16 19.88 3.51
C CYS A 103 -10.61 21.05 4.35
N GLU A 104 -11.05 22.28 4.08
CA GLU A 104 -10.74 23.45 4.90
C GLU A 104 -11.77 23.68 6.03
N PHE A 105 -12.82 22.86 6.10
CA PHE A 105 -13.91 22.96 7.08
C PHE A 105 -13.99 21.71 7.95
N ASP A 106 -14.46 21.88 9.19
CA ASP A 106 -14.54 20.78 10.18
C ASP A 106 -15.49 19.64 9.78
N ALA A 107 -16.45 19.90 8.89
CA ALA A 107 -17.43 18.91 8.44
C ALA A 107 -17.17 18.55 6.97
N CYS A 108 -16.31 17.55 6.74
CA CYS A 108 -15.94 17.11 5.40
C CYS A 108 -15.91 15.58 5.25
N ASP A 109 -16.97 15.03 4.65
CA ASP A 109 -17.10 13.57 4.46
C ASP A 109 -16.14 12.98 3.41
N CYS A 110 -15.65 13.79 2.46
CA CYS A 110 -14.70 13.33 1.44
C CYS A 110 -13.23 13.43 1.86
N GLU A 111 -12.93 14.00 3.04
CA GLU A 111 -11.59 13.96 3.60
C GLU A 111 -11.33 12.61 4.27
N MET A 112 -10.23 11.95 3.91
CA MET A 112 -9.83 10.68 4.49
C MET A 112 -8.91 10.93 5.68
N VAL A 113 -9.48 10.98 6.88
CA VAL A 113 -8.73 11.23 8.12
C VAL A 113 -8.56 9.94 8.92
N CYS A 114 -7.32 9.57 9.20
CA CYS A 114 -7.01 8.42 10.03
C CYS A 114 -7.27 8.73 11.51
N PRO A 115 -8.10 7.95 12.23
CA PRO A 115 -8.39 8.17 13.64
C PRO A 115 -7.15 8.21 14.52
N GLU A 116 -7.25 8.94 15.64
CA GLU A 116 -6.23 8.96 16.68
C GLU A 116 -5.93 7.55 17.20
N ASN A 117 -4.67 7.27 17.51
CA ASN A 117 -4.18 5.96 17.95
C ASN A 117 -4.38 4.81 16.95
N CYS A 118 -4.89 5.07 15.75
CA CYS A 118 -4.97 4.08 14.69
C CYS A 118 -3.83 4.26 13.67
N THR A 119 -3.59 3.22 12.87
CA THR A 119 -2.70 3.27 11.72
C THR A 119 -3.48 2.95 10.45
N CYS A 120 -3.44 3.84 9.46
CA CYS A 120 -4.20 3.69 8.23
C CYS A 120 -3.29 3.54 7.02
N TYR A 121 -3.73 2.75 6.05
CA TYR A 121 -3.00 2.44 4.84
C TYR A 121 -3.91 2.50 3.62
N SER A 122 -3.42 3.01 2.48
CA SER A 122 -4.16 3.05 1.23
C SER A 122 -3.30 2.62 0.03
N ASP A 123 -3.92 2.05 -1.00
CA ASP A 123 -3.24 1.90 -2.30
C ASP A 123 -3.22 3.24 -3.06
N GLN A 124 -2.45 3.34 -4.15
CA GLN A 124 -2.33 4.58 -4.92
C GLN A 124 -3.67 5.03 -5.53
N THR A 125 -4.56 4.08 -5.78
CA THR A 125 -5.87 4.32 -6.40
C THR A 125 -6.98 4.57 -5.39
N TRP A 126 -6.69 4.50 -4.09
CA TRP A 126 -7.67 4.55 -3.00
C TRP A 126 -8.80 3.52 -3.11
N ASN A 127 -8.55 2.39 -3.79
CA ASN A 127 -9.52 1.28 -3.89
C ASN A 127 -9.45 0.34 -2.68
N THR A 128 -8.29 0.34 -2.01
CA THR A 128 -8.05 -0.36 -0.75
C THR A 128 -7.70 0.69 0.30
N ASN A 129 -8.43 0.70 1.41
CA ASN A 129 -8.24 1.65 2.49
C ASN A 129 -8.45 0.95 3.84
N ILE A 130 -7.33 0.59 4.45
CA ILE A 130 -7.28 -0.17 5.70
C ILE A 130 -7.13 0.80 6.86
N VAL A 131 -7.96 0.63 7.89
CA VAL A 131 -7.85 1.33 9.16
C VAL A 131 -7.60 0.30 10.25
N ASP A 132 -6.41 0.32 10.82
CA ASP A 132 -6.02 -0.57 11.92
C ASP A 132 -6.05 0.18 13.26
N CYS A 133 -7.07 -0.11 14.05
CA CYS A 133 -7.32 0.42 15.38
C CYS A 133 -7.24 -0.67 16.47
N SER A 134 -6.61 -1.82 16.21
CA SER A 134 -6.57 -2.91 17.18
C SER A 134 -5.71 -2.58 18.40
N SER A 135 -6.08 -3.16 19.55
CA SER A 135 -5.32 -3.06 20.83
C SER A 135 -5.10 -1.62 21.32
N GLN A 136 -6.01 -0.70 21.01
CA GLN A 136 -5.92 0.72 21.42
C GLN A 136 -6.73 1.04 22.69
N ASN A 137 -7.27 0.01 23.37
CA ASN A 137 -8.14 0.15 24.53
C ASN A 137 -9.37 1.04 24.29
N PHE A 138 -9.86 1.11 23.05
CA PHE A 138 -11.09 1.84 22.76
C PHE A 138 -12.27 1.26 23.56
N THR A 139 -13.00 2.13 24.26
CA THR A 139 -14.23 1.79 24.99
C THR A 139 -15.49 2.08 24.17
N SER A 140 -15.34 2.88 23.12
CA SER A 140 -16.37 3.27 22.16
C SER A 140 -15.76 3.36 20.77
N MET A 141 -16.61 3.44 19.75
CA MET A 141 -16.14 3.65 18.39
C MET A 141 -15.33 4.95 18.24
N PRO A 142 -14.22 4.96 17.48
CA PRO A 142 -13.57 6.21 17.07
C PRO A 142 -14.56 7.12 16.35
N SER A 143 -14.56 8.40 16.67
CA SER A 143 -15.50 9.38 16.10
C SER A 143 -15.22 9.68 14.62
N VAL A 144 -13.99 9.49 14.17
CA VAL A 144 -13.54 9.77 12.82
C VAL A 144 -13.10 8.45 12.19
N ILE A 145 -13.90 7.92 11.27
CA ILE A 145 -13.56 6.76 10.46
C ILE A 145 -13.75 7.18 9.01
N PRO A 146 -12.71 7.09 8.17
CA PRO A 146 -12.78 7.44 6.75
C PRO A 146 -14.01 6.85 6.07
N MET A 147 -14.66 7.63 5.21
CA MET A 147 -15.90 7.20 4.56
C MET A 147 -15.70 6.03 3.59
N ASP A 148 -14.56 6.01 2.90
CA ASP A 148 -14.20 4.94 1.96
C ASP A 148 -13.29 3.89 2.59
N VAL A 149 -13.42 3.64 3.89
CA VAL A 149 -12.76 2.51 4.54
C VAL A 149 -13.25 1.18 3.92
N THR A 150 -12.31 0.30 3.56
CA THR A 150 -12.61 -1.04 3.04
C THR A 150 -12.49 -2.10 4.13
N ASP A 151 -11.50 -1.96 5.00
CA ASP A 151 -11.21 -2.91 6.06
C ASP A 151 -10.92 -2.15 7.36
N LEU A 152 -11.66 -2.47 8.42
CA LEU A 152 -11.54 -1.82 9.71
C LEU A 152 -11.24 -2.85 10.79
N PHE A 153 -10.04 -2.79 11.37
CA PHE A 153 -9.62 -3.69 12.44
C PHE A 153 -9.80 -3.02 13.80
N LEU A 154 -10.64 -3.62 14.64
CA LEU A 154 -10.94 -3.14 16.00
C LEU A 154 -10.68 -4.20 17.07
N ASP A 155 -9.97 -5.27 16.72
CA ASP A 155 -9.72 -6.39 17.61
C ASP A 155 -8.97 -5.98 18.88
N SER A 156 -9.22 -6.70 19.97
CA SER A 156 -8.57 -6.46 21.27
C SER A 156 -8.83 -5.06 21.86
N ASN A 157 -9.97 -4.46 21.54
CA ASN A 157 -10.51 -3.29 22.24
C ASN A 157 -11.65 -3.68 23.20
N ASN A 158 -12.08 -2.74 24.02
CA ASN A 158 -13.16 -2.90 24.99
C ASN A 158 -14.44 -2.21 24.50
N ILE A 159 -14.82 -2.38 23.24
CA ILE A 159 -15.99 -1.70 22.67
C ILE A 159 -17.24 -2.50 23.04
N PHE A 160 -18.07 -1.96 23.93
CA PHE A 160 -19.26 -2.66 24.46
C PHE A 160 -20.55 -2.29 23.71
N GLN A 161 -20.56 -1.21 22.93
CA GLN A 161 -21.75 -0.72 22.24
C GLN A 161 -21.41 -0.21 20.84
N LEU A 162 -22.11 -0.74 19.85
CA LEU A 162 -22.07 -0.26 18.47
C LEU A 162 -23.30 0.63 18.24
N THR A 163 -23.09 1.87 17.86
CA THR A 163 -24.17 2.79 17.50
C THR A 163 -24.47 2.69 16.01
N SER A 164 -25.75 2.79 15.62
CA SER A 164 -26.18 2.64 14.21
C SER A 164 -25.55 3.65 13.24
N HIS A 165 -25.16 4.84 13.73
CA HIS A 165 -24.53 5.88 12.92
C HIS A 165 -23.07 5.58 12.54
N THR A 166 -22.45 4.64 13.24
CA THR A 166 -21.05 4.25 13.07
C THR A 166 -20.73 3.69 11.68
N PHE A 167 -21.72 3.15 10.97
CA PHE A 167 -21.52 2.52 9.65
C PHE A 167 -22.24 3.25 8.52
N ILE A 168 -22.88 4.39 8.82
CA ILE A 168 -23.56 5.19 7.79
C ILE A 168 -22.53 5.66 6.77
N GLY A 169 -22.86 5.52 5.48
CA GLY A 169 -22.04 6.00 4.36
C GLY A 169 -20.87 5.10 3.96
N ARG A 170 -20.50 4.11 4.77
CA ARG A 170 -19.31 3.25 4.57
C ARG A 170 -19.64 2.01 3.74
N LYS A 171 -20.04 2.24 2.48
CA LYS A 171 -20.61 1.20 1.59
C LYS A 171 -19.58 0.16 1.12
N ASN A 172 -18.29 0.48 1.25
CA ASN A 172 -17.19 -0.36 0.77
C ASN A 172 -16.61 -1.27 1.86
N MET A 173 -17.03 -1.11 3.12
CA MET A 173 -16.52 -1.86 4.27
C MET A 173 -16.95 -3.33 4.18
N ARG A 174 -15.99 -4.24 4.41
CA ARG A 174 -16.18 -5.69 4.38
C ARG A 174 -15.97 -6.33 5.74
#